data_AF-A0A953NQU4-F1
#
_entry.id   AF-A0A953NQU4-F1
#
_cell.length_a   1.000
_cell.length_b   1.000
_cell.length_c   1.000
_cell.angle_alpha   90.00
_cell.angle_beta   90.00
_cell.angle_gamma   90.00
#
_symmetry.space_group_name_H-M   'P 1'
#
loop_
_entity.id
_entity.type
_entity.pdbx_description
1 polymer ?
#
loop_
_entity_poly.entity_id
_entity_poly.type
_entity_poly.pdbx_seq_one_letter_code
_entity_poly.pdbx_strand_id
1 'polypeptide(L)'
;MSRAERTLDQILRGTSDANISFSSMCRLLARLGFQERVKGSHRIFTRSGVEEILNLQPKGAKCKPYQVRQVRSVILRHQLAEIRNA
;
A
#
# COMPACT_ATOMS: atom_id res chain seq x y z
N MET A 1 18.20 2.01 3.01
CA MET A 1 16.75 1.76 3.01
C MET A 1 16.32 1.02 1.74
N SER A 2 15.56 -0.07 1.87
CA SER A 2 14.96 -0.78 0.74
C SER A 2 13.95 0.11 -0.02
N ARG A 3 13.56 -0.28 -1.24
CA ARG A 3 12.51 0.45 -2.00
C ARG A 3 11.17 0.48 -1.27
N ALA A 4 10.85 -0.59 -0.52
CA ALA A 4 9.64 -0.66 0.28
C ALA A 4 9.68 0.27 1.49
N GLU A 5 10.80 0.32 2.23
CA GLU A 5 10.98 1.25 3.37
C GLU A 5 10.82 2.71 2.94
N ARG A 6 11.40 3.09 1.79
CA ARG A 6 11.23 4.44 1.24
C ARG A 6 9.78 4.76 0.89
N THR A 7 9.05 3.78 0.35
CA THR A 7 7.63 3.96 0.01
C THR A 7 6.79 4.07 1.28
N LEU A 8 7.11 3.28 2.31
CA LEU A 8 6.45 3.35 3.60
C LEU A 8 6.66 4.71 4.27
N ASP A 9 7.89 5.21 4.34
CA ASP A 9 8.21 6.54 4.87
C ASP A 9 7.45 7.65 4.12
N GLN A 10 7.44 7.61 2.78
CA GLN A 10 6.66 8.56 1.97
C GLN A 10 5.16 8.51 2.27
N ILE A 11 4.61 7.30 2.41
CA ILE A 11 3.20 7.13 2.76
C ILE A 11 2.95 7.66 4.16
N LEU A 12 3.78 7.37 5.16
CA LEU A 12 3.55 7.82 6.54
C LEU A 12 3.65 9.35 6.69
N ARG A 13 4.58 10.01 5.97
CA ARG A 13 4.72 11.48 5.97
C ARG A 13 3.50 12.21 5.43
N GLY A 14 2.78 11.63 4.47
CA GLY A 14 1.57 12.22 3.90
C GLY A 14 1.72 13.44 3.02
N THR A 15 2.95 13.82 2.66
CA THR A 15 3.23 14.98 1.80
C THR A 15 3.25 14.65 0.30
N SER A 16 3.14 13.37 -0.07
CA SER A 16 3.37 12.87 -1.45
C SER A 16 2.25 11.98 -2.00
N ASP A 17 1.00 12.17 -1.55
CA ASP A 17 -0.12 11.28 -1.88
C ASP A 17 -0.38 11.14 -3.40
N ALA A 18 -0.11 12.21 -4.16
CA ALA A 18 -0.23 12.20 -5.62
C ALA A 18 0.99 11.64 -6.36
N ASN A 19 2.04 11.23 -5.65
CA ASN A 19 3.32 10.85 -6.23
C ASN A 19 3.83 9.48 -5.77
N ILE A 20 2.92 8.53 -5.48
CA ILE A 20 3.28 7.14 -5.20
C ILE A 20 3.07 6.27 -6.43
N SER A 21 4.10 5.53 -6.85
CA SER A 21 3.98 4.52 -7.92
C SER A 21 3.04 3.40 -7.51
N PHE A 22 2.18 2.97 -8.44
CA PHE A 22 1.29 1.83 -8.21
C PHE A 22 2.08 0.53 -7.91
N SER A 23 3.15 0.29 -8.66
CA SER A 23 4.02 -0.88 -8.46
C SER A 23 4.70 -0.88 -7.09
N SER A 24 5.12 0.28 -6.59
CA SER A 24 5.74 0.40 -5.27
C SER A 24 4.73 0.19 -4.15
N MET A 25 3.49 0.68 -4.31
CA MET A 25 2.40 0.41 -3.37
C MET A 25 2.10 -1.10 -3.27
N CYS A 26 1.97 -1.80 -4.40
CA CYS A 26 1.71 -3.24 -4.41
C CYS A 26 2.86 -4.01 -3.73
N ARG A 27 4.11 -3.68 -4.04
CA ARG A 27 5.29 -4.28 -3.38
C ARG A 27 5.31 -4.01 -1.87
N LEU A 28 4.95 -2.81 -1.44
CA LEU A 28 4.87 -2.49 -0.01
C LEU A 28 3.82 -3.37 0.67
N LEU A 29 2.60 -3.42 0.14
CA LEU A 29 1.51 -4.21 0.72
C LEU A 29 1.87 -5.71 0.80
N ALA A 30 2.51 -6.26 -0.23
CA ALA A 30 3.03 -7.63 -0.19
C ALA A 30 4.06 -7.85 0.93
N ARG A 31 5.00 -6.91 1.13
CA ARG A 31 5.98 -7.00 2.25
C ARG A 31 5.36 -6.78 3.62
N LEU A 32 4.25 -6.05 3.69
CA LEU A 32 3.41 -5.97 4.87
C LEU A 32 2.50 -7.21 5.02
N GLY A 33 2.70 -8.28 4.25
CA GLY A 33 1.97 -9.54 4.42
C GLY A 33 0.52 -9.51 3.94
N PHE A 34 0.15 -8.54 3.09
CA PHE A 34 -1.13 -8.61 2.38
C PHE A 34 -1.03 -9.61 1.22
N GLN A 35 -2.08 -10.40 1.06
CA GLN A 35 -2.31 -11.27 -0.09
C GLN A 35 -2.94 -10.46 -1.22
N GLU A 36 -2.44 -10.64 -2.44
CA GLU A 36 -2.93 -9.94 -3.63
C GLU A 36 -3.83 -10.87 -4.46
N ARG A 37 -4.98 -10.35 -4.88
CA ARG A 37 -5.83 -10.93 -5.92
C ARG A 37 -6.03 -9.94 -7.05
N VAL A 38 -5.93 -10.41 -8.29
CA VAL A 38 -6.10 -9.58 -9.50
C VAL A 38 -7.51 -9.76 -10.08
N LYS A 39 -8.18 -8.65 -10.42
CA LYS A 39 -9.45 -8.65 -11.16
C LYS A 39 -9.44 -7.52 -12.19
N GLY A 40 -9.11 -7.85 -13.44
CA GLY A 40 -8.87 -6.84 -14.48
C GLY A 40 -7.72 -5.91 -14.08
N SER A 41 -7.94 -4.60 -14.15
CA SER A 41 -6.94 -3.60 -13.70
C SER A 41 -6.90 -3.40 -12.18
N HIS A 42 -7.83 -3.99 -11.42
CA HIS A 42 -7.90 -3.84 -9.98
C HIS A 42 -7.00 -4.87 -9.28
N ARG A 43 -6.33 -4.41 -8.21
CA ARG A 43 -5.56 -5.24 -7.27
C ARG A 43 -6.23 -5.17 -5.91
N ILE A 44 -6.75 -6.30 -5.47
CA ILE A 44 -7.46 -6.46 -4.21
C ILE A 44 -6.46 -7.03 -3.20
N PHE A 45 -6.31 -6.39 -2.06
CA PHE A 45 -5.41 -6.80 -0.98
C PHE A 45 -6.19 -7.11 0.29
N THR A 46 -5.88 -8.26 0.89
CA THR A 46 -6.43 -8.70 2.17
C THR A 46 -5.30 -9.20 3.08
N ARG A 47 -5.47 -9.12 4.39
CA ARG A 47 -4.49 -9.63 5.36
C ARG A 47 -5.22 -10.14 6.61
N SER A 48 -4.78 -11.28 7.13
CA SER A 48 -5.30 -11.78 8.41
C SER A 48 -5.04 -10.78 9.54
N GLY A 49 -6.06 -10.47 10.33
CA GLY A 49 -6.00 -9.46 11.38
C GLY A 49 -6.18 -8.00 10.90
N VAL A 50 -6.52 -7.79 9.64
CA VAL A 50 -6.92 -6.48 9.08
C VAL A 50 -8.32 -6.64 8.49
N GLU A 51 -9.29 -5.90 9.00
CA GLU A 51 -10.69 -6.01 8.57
C GLU A 51 -10.94 -5.39 7.18
N GLU A 52 -10.14 -4.39 6.80
CA GLU A 52 -10.32 -3.63 5.59
C GLU A 52 -9.74 -4.34 4.36
N ILE A 53 -10.57 -4.43 3.33
CA ILE A 53 -10.15 -4.88 2.01
C ILE A 53 -9.72 -3.67 1.19
N LEU A 54 -8.46 -3.64 0.79
CA LEU A 54 -7.91 -2.57 -0.05
C LEU A 54 -8.10 -2.94 -1.52
N ASN A 55 -8.98 -2.23 -2.23
CA ASN A 55 -9.18 -2.41 -3.67
C ASN A 55 -8.52 -1.27 -4.46
N LEU A 56 -7.31 -1.52 -4.96
CA LEU A 56 -6.46 -0.53 -5.61
C LEU A 56 -6.60 -0.60 -7.13
N GLN A 57 -6.53 0.55 -7.80
CA GLN A 57 -6.57 0.63 -9.26
C GLN A 57 -5.50 1.62 -9.74
N PRO A 58 -4.67 1.25 -10.72
CA PRO A 58 -3.68 2.16 -11.26
C PRO A 58 -4.35 3.34 -11.98
N LYS A 59 -3.73 4.52 -11.88
CA LYS A 59 -3.95 5.67 -12.78
C LYS A 59 -2.64 5.88 -13.55
N GLY A 60 -2.53 5.23 -14.72
CA GLY A 60 -1.24 5.09 -15.40
C GLY A 60 -0.23 4.35 -14.51
N ALA A 61 0.95 4.94 -14.30
CA ALA A 61 2.00 4.36 -13.44
C ALA A 61 1.83 4.62 -11.93
N LYS A 62 0.82 5.41 -11.52
CA LYS A 62 0.66 5.92 -10.14
C LYS A 62 -0.59 5.39 -9.44
N CYS A 63 -0.57 5.47 -8.11
CA CYS A 63 -1.77 5.32 -7.29
C CYS A 63 -2.66 6.55 -7.43
N LYS A 64 -3.96 6.38 -7.19
CA LYS A 64 -4.86 7.50 -6.97
C LYS A 64 -4.59 8.09 -5.58
N PRO A 65 -4.54 9.42 -5.38
CA PRO A 65 -4.18 10.01 -4.09
C PRO A 65 -5.06 9.54 -2.92
N TYR A 66 -6.36 9.36 -3.15
CA TYR A 66 -7.26 8.86 -2.12
C TYR A 66 -6.95 7.41 -1.70
N GLN A 67 -6.45 6.58 -2.63
CA GLN A 67 -6.03 5.21 -2.33
C GLN A 67 -4.76 5.20 -1.48
N VAL A 68 -3.85 6.14 -1.70
CA VAL A 68 -2.68 6.32 -0.82
C VAL A 68 -3.12 6.69 0.59
N ARG A 69 -4.09 7.60 0.73
CA ARG A 69 -4.67 7.95 2.04
C ARG A 69 -5.34 6.76 2.71
N GLN A 70 -6.12 5.96 1.96
CA GLN A 70 -6.74 4.74 2.48
C GLN A 70 -5.71 3.74 2.99
N VAL A 71 -4.65 3.49 2.21
CA VAL A 71 -3.56 2.61 2.64
C VAL A 71 -2.86 3.15 3.89
N ARG A 72 -2.54 4.45 3.95
CA ARG A 72 -1.99 5.09 5.16
C ARG A 72 -2.88 4.83 6.37
N SER A 73 -4.18 5.06 6.26
CA SER A 73 -5.12 4.87 7.37
C SER A 73 -5.12 3.43 7.87
N VAL A 74 -5.11 2.44 6.97
CA VAL A 74 -5.03 1.02 7.35
C VAL A 74 -3.70 0.71 8.05
N ILE A 75 -2.58 1.21 7.53
CA ILE A 75 -1.25 1.00 8.15
C ILE A 75 -1.22 1.56 9.57
N LEU A 76 -1.73 2.78 9.78
CA LEU A 76 -1.73 3.43 11.10
C LEU A 76 -2.68 2.73 12.07
N ARG A 77 -3.91 2.41 11.63
CA ARG A 77 -4.93 1.76 12.47
C ARG A 77 -4.49 0.42 13.00
N HIS A 78 -3.81 -0.38 12.16
CA HIS A 78 -3.35 -1.72 12.50
C HIS A 78 -1.88 -1.79 12.91
N GLN A 79 -1.21 -0.64 13.08
CA GLN A 79 0.20 -0.54 13.48
C GLN A 79 1.15 -1.35 12.58
N LEU A 80 0.94 -1.29 11.26
CA LEU A 80 1.68 -2.07 10.25
C LEU A 80 2.93 -1.37 9.71
N ALA A 81 3.50 -0.42 10.46
CA ALA A 81 4.63 0.40 10.01
C ALA A 81 5.99 -0.34 10.05
N GLU A 82 5.98 -1.66 10.24
CA GLU A 82 7.17 -2.50 10.27
C GLU A 82 7.17 -3.46 9.07
N ILE A 83 8.24 -3.39 8.27
CA ILE A 83 8.45 -4.30 7.16
C ILE A 83 9.13 -5.56 7.71
N ARG A 84 8.46 -6.71 7.55
CA ARG A 84 9.05 -7.99 7.92
C ARG A 84 10.24 -8.27 6.99
N ASN A 85 11.41 -8.52 7.57
CA ASN A 85 12.51 -9.13 6.86
C ASN A 85 12.21 -10.63 6.81
N ALA A 86 11.87 -11.11 5.61
CA ALA A 86 11.93 -12.53 5.29
C ALA A 86 13.37 -12.89 4.96
#